data_AF-X0UKP2-F1
#
_entry.id   AF-X0UKP2-F1
#
_cell.length_a   1.000
_cell.length_b   1.000
_cell.length_c   1.000
_cell.angle_alpha   90.00
_cell.angle_beta   90.00
_cell.angle_gamma   90.00
#
_symmetry.space_group_name_H-M   'P 1'
#
loop_
_entity.id
_entity.type
_entity.pdbx_description
1 polymer ?
#
loop_
_entity_poly.entity_id
_entity_poly.type
_entity_poly.pdbx_seq_one_letter_code
_entity_poly.pdbx_strand_id
1 'polypeptide(L)' 'AASLYVSALIHGEKRTQREVADVAGVTEVTIRNRYKELLEKLDLEKDIKKIKKRKKK' A
#
# COMPACT_ATOMS: atom_id res chain seq x y z
N ALA A 1 -5.26 -3.97 9.17
CA ALA A 1 -4.05 -4.31 8.37
C ALA A 1 -3.87 -3.37 7.17
N ALA A 2 -4.76 -3.38 6.18
CA ALA A 2 -4.50 -2.66 4.93
C ALA A 2 -4.73 -1.12 5.00
N SER A 3 -5.57 -0.63 5.91
CA SER A 3 -5.63 0.82 6.24
C SER A 3 -4.30 1.34 6.80
N LEU A 4 -3.56 0.49 7.52
CA LEU A 4 -2.22 0.81 8.04
C LEU A 4 -1.20 0.89 6.89
N TYR A 5 -1.28 -0.01 5.91
CA TYR A 5 -0.42 0.00 4.72
C TYR A 5 -0.67 1.23 3.84
N VAL A 6 -1.94 1.63 3.66
CA VAL A 6 -2.29 2.87 2.96
C VAL A 6 -1.76 4.10 3.72
N SER A 7 -1.89 4.13 5.05
CA SER A 7 -1.31 5.20 5.88
C SER A 7 0.22 5.26 5.78
N ALA A 8 0.91 4.12 5.82
CA ALA A 8 2.37 4.03 5.66
C ALA A 8 2.84 4.46 4.26
N LEU A 9 2.09 4.13 3.20
CA LEU A 9 2.34 4.59 1.83
C LEU A 9 2.21 6.11 1.69
N ILE A 10 1.19 6.68 2.32
CA ILE A 10 0.96 8.13 2.38
C ILE A 10 2.10 8.82 3.13
N HIS A 11 2.49 8.32 4.31
CA HIS A 11 3.55 8.88 5.15
C HIS A 11 4.97 8.59 4.66
N GLY A 12 5.14 7.66 3.71
CA GLY A 12 6.42 7.41 3.07
C GLY A 12 7.41 6.54 3.80
N GLU A 13 6.93 5.74 4.76
CA GLU A 13 7.71 4.63 5.23
C GLU A 13 7.86 3.60 4.11
N LYS A 14 9.09 3.38 3.66
CA LYS A 14 9.42 2.32 2.70
C LYS A 14 9.36 0.98 3.43
N ARG A 15 8.16 0.41 3.55
CA ARG A 15 7.96 -1.00 3.89
C ARG A 15 7.65 -1.75 2.61
N THR A 16 8.44 -2.77 2.31
CA THR A 16 8.21 -3.67 1.17
C THR A 16 6.99 -4.56 1.45
N GLN A 17 6.35 -5.07 0.38
CA GLN A 17 5.23 -6.00 0.51
C GLN A 17 5.64 -7.27 1.29
N ARG A 18 6.91 -7.66 1.19
CA ARG A 18 7.51 -8.79 1.92
C ARG A 18 7.57 -8.56 3.41
N GLU A 19 8.13 -7.43 3.86
CA GLU A 19 8.22 -7.11 5.28
C GLU A 19 6.83 -7.03 5.94
N VAL A 20 5.84 -6.51 5.20
CA VAL A 20 4.45 -6.46 5.68
C VAL A 20 3.83 -7.86 5.73
N ALA A 21 4.11 -8.69 4.72
CA ALA A 21 3.64 -10.08 4.64
C ALA A 21 4.21 -10.93 5.79
N ASP A 22 5.51 -10.82 6.05
CA ASP A 22 6.23 -11.54 7.11
C ASP A 22 5.68 -11.18 8.50
N VAL A 23 5.45 -9.90 8.79
CA VAL A 23 4.87 -9.44 10.07
C VAL A 23 3.39 -9.85 10.21
N ALA A 24 2.63 -9.83 9.10
CA ALA A 24 1.21 -10.15 9.11
C ALA A 24 0.93 -11.66 9.02
N GLY A 25 1.95 -12.51 8.86
CA GLY A 25 1.80 -13.95 8.72
C GLY A 25 1.03 -14.37 7.47
N VAL A 26 1.11 -13.58 6.39
CA VAL A 26 0.43 -13.86 5.12
C VAL A 26 1.41 -13.81 3.96
N THR A 27 0.98 -14.20 2.77
CA THR A 27 1.85 -14.13 1.57
C THR A 27 1.85 -12.73 0.95
N GLU A 28 2.92 -12.40 0.22
CA GLU A 28 2.98 -11.15 -0.55
C GLU A 28 1.82 -11.00 -1.53
N VAL A 29 1.37 -12.10 -2.14
CA VAL A 29 0.25 -12.11 -3.10
C VAL A 29 -1.05 -11.74 -2.39
N THR A 30 -1.25 -12.21 -1.16
CA THR A 30 -2.40 -11.83 -0.32
C THR A 30 -2.39 -10.33 -0.04
N ILE A 31 -1.26 -9.76 0.38
CA ILE A 31 -1.13 -8.31 0.63
C ILE A 31 -1.40 -7.51 -0.65
N ARG A 32 -0.87 -7.96 -1.79
CA ARG A 32 -1.06 -7.30 -3.09
C ARG A 32 -2.52 -7.27 -3.52
N ASN A 33 -3.24 -8.39 -3.38
CA ASN A 33 -4.65 -8.49 -3.75
C ASN A 33 -5.51 -7.61 -2.85
N ARG A 34 -5.31 -7.65 -1.52
CA ARG A 34 -6.04 -6.79 -0.57
C ARG A 34 -5.77 -5.30 -0.80
N TYR A 35 -4.54 -4.93 -1.15
CA TYR A 35 -4.19 -3.55 -1.49
C TYR A 35 -4.93 -3.06 -2.73
N LYS A 36 -4.94 -3.84 -3.81
CA LYS A 36 -5.66 -3.47 -5.04
C LYS A 36 -7.15 -3.29 -4.81
N GLU A 37 -7.79 -4.24 -4.12
CA GLU A 37 -9.22 -4.14 -3.77
C GLU A 37 -9.53 -2.86 -2.99
N LEU A 38 -8.67 -2.47 -2.05
CA LEU A 38 -8.91 -1.26 -1.25
C LEU A 38 -8.71 0.02 -2.02
N LEU A 39 -7.76 0.05 -2.95
CA LEU A 39 -7.62 1.21 -3.83
C LEU A 39 -8.83 1.40 -4.72
N GLU A 40 -9.36 0.30 -5.27
CA GLU A 40 -10.53 0.31 -6.13
C GLU A 40 -11.79 0.70 -5.34
N LYS A 41 -12.03 0.07 -4.19
CA LYS A 41 -13.22 0.35 -3.35
C LYS A 41 -13.25 1.76 -2.77
N LEU A 42 -12.09 2.41 -2.64
CA LEU A 42 -11.98 3.73 -2.02
C LEU A 42 -11.63 4.83 -3.04
N ASP A 43 -11.61 4.54 -4.35
CA ASP A 43 -11.13 5.42 -5.45
C ASP A 43 -9.77 6.11 -5.14
N LEU A 44 -8.90 5.43 -4.37
CA LEU A 44 -7.64 5.99 -3.90
C LEU A 44 -6.51 5.90 -4.94
N GLU A 45 -6.75 5.29 -6.10
CA GLU A 45 -5.74 5.13 -7.14
C GLU A 45 -5.12 6.46 -7.59
N LYS A 46 -5.96 7.50 -7.73
CA LYS A 46 -5.54 8.83 -8.18
C LYS A 46 -4.62 9.49 -7.16
N ASP A 47 -4.92 9.33 -5.88
CA ASP A 47 -4.15 9.95 -4.81
C ASP A 47 -2.80 9.25 -4.57
N ILE A 48 -2.78 7.92 -4.66
CA ILE A 48 -1.53 7.15 -4.69
C ILE A 48 -0.64 7.57 -5.87
N LYS A 49 -1.21 7.75 -7.08
CA LYS A 49 -0.47 8.21 -8.27
C LYS A 49 0.13 9.62 -8.05
N LYS A 50 -0.61 10.54 -7.40
CA LYS A 50 -0.10 11.88 -7.04
C LYS A 50 1.05 11.82 -6.03
N ILE A 51 0.95 11.00 -4.98
CA ILE A 51 1.99 10.83 -3.96
C ILE A 51 3.29 10.29 -4.59
N LYS A 52 3.18 9.29 -5.46
CA LYS A 52 4.35 8.73 -6.17
C LYS A 52 5.02 9.76 -7.11
N LYS A 53 4.24 10.61 -7.78
CA LYS A 53 4.77 11.69 -8.62
C LYS A 53 5.51 12.76 -7.81
N ARG A 54 4.99 13.13 -6.63
CA ARG A 54 5.62 14.12 -5.72
C ARG A 54 6.95 13.63 -5.15
N LYS A 55 7.11 12.32 -4.87
CA LYS A 55 8.36 11.74 -4.35
C LYS A 55 9.45 11.50 -5.40
N LYS A 56 9.12 11.60 -6.69
CA LYS A 56 10.06 11.38 -7.81
C LYS A 56 10.62 12.71 -8.37
N LYS A 57 10.15 13.83 -7.84
CA LYS A 57 10.53 15.19 -8.21
C LYS A 57 11.44 15.75 -7.13
#